data_AF-A0A2H0SM95-F1
#
_entry.id   AF-A0A2H0SM95-F1
#
_cell.length_a   1.000
_cell.length_b   1.000
_cell.length_c   1.000
_cell.angle_alpha   90.00
_cell.angle_beta   90.00
_cell.angle_gamma   90.00
#
_symmetry.space_group_name_H-M   'P 1'
#
loop_
_entity.id
_entity.type
_entity.pdbx_description
1 polymer ?
#
loop_
_entity_poly.entity_id
_entity_poly.type
_entity_poly.pdbx_seq_one_letter_code
_entity_poly.pdbx_strand_id
1 'polypeptide(L)'
;MKQKLPIYLALAIGLIGAVVFFNKNARLQQIPEKVMETTISLSFAAMTDGQTALDLLKESAQVEYQEFDFGVMVTSINGVAADEKHYWGLYVNDEYATAGASETVLKTGDTMKWIYEEISDSPVQ
;
A
#
# COMPACT_ATOMS: atom_id res chain seq x y z
N MET A 1 -2.26 56.05 45.96
CA MET A 1 -1.49 55.09 46.78
C MET A 1 -0.63 54.25 45.85
N LYS A 2 0.69 54.24 46.08
CA LYS A 2 1.71 53.20 45.79
C LYS A 2 1.85 52.74 44.32
N GLN A 3 3.00 52.65 43.65
CA GLN A 3 4.43 52.83 43.92
C GLN A 3 5.16 52.62 42.55
N LYS A 4 6.34 53.25 42.33
CA LYS A 4 7.11 53.20 41.06
C LYS A 4 8.02 51.97 40.91
N LEU A 5 8.32 51.62 39.63
CA LEU A 5 9.52 50.93 39.06
C LEU A 5 9.74 49.42 39.39
N PRO A 6 10.54 48.60 38.64
CA PRO A 6 11.34 48.86 37.43
C PRO A 6 11.25 47.81 36.28
N ILE A 7 11.86 48.17 35.14
CA ILE A 7 12.13 47.30 33.98
C ILE A 7 13.13 46.21 34.41
N TYR A 8 12.74 44.94 34.34
CA TYR A 8 13.64 43.81 34.50
C TYR A 8 13.93 43.17 33.14
N LEU A 9 15.19 43.34 32.72
CA LEU A 9 15.89 42.49 31.79
C LEU A 9 15.95 41.07 32.40
N ALA A 10 15.24 40.11 31.82
CA ALA A 10 15.38 38.71 32.18
C ALA A 10 15.98 37.93 31.01
N LEU A 11 17.30 37.77 31.05
CA LEU A 11 17.97 36.62 30.44
C LEU A 11 17.69 35.42 31.35
N ALA A 12 16.82 34.52 30.91
CA ALA A 12 16.73 33.16 31.46
C ALA A 12 16.25 32.21 30.35
N ILE A 13 17.10 31.23 30.09
CA ILE A 13 17.01 30.19 29.08
C ILE A 13 15.90 29.20 29.45
N GLY A 14 15.10 28.79 28.46
CA GLY A 14 14.44 27.47 28.49
C GLY A 14 12.92 27.47 28.28
N LEU A 15 12.55 27.01 27.08
CA LEU A 15 11.35 26.22 26.73
C LEU A 15 10.00 26.94 26.48
N ILE A 16 9.57 26.75 25.22
CA ILE A 16 8.19 26.68 24.70
C ILE A 16 7.53 28.01 24.33
N GLY A 17 7.43 28.23 23.01
CA GLY A 17 6.60 29.25 22.40
C GLY A 17 6.86 29.29 20.90
N ALA A 18 6.13 28.48 20.15
CA ALA A 18 6.19 28.43 18.69
C ALA A 18 6.06 29.83 18.08
N VAL A 19 7.11 30.34 17.46
CA VAL A 19 7.00 31.45 16.50
C VAL A 19 6.54 30.81 15.19
N VAL A 20 5.23 30.70 15.01
CA VAL A 20 4.64 30.40 13.69
C VAL A 20 4.79 31.65 12.84
N PHE A 21 5.90 31.71 12.10
CA PHE A 21 6.12 32.71 11.08
C PHE A 21 5.34 32.29 9.83
N PHE A 22 4.13 32.84 9.65
CA PHE A 22 3.37 32.68 8.41
C PHE A 22 4.07 33.43 7.27
N ASN A 23 4.99 32.74 6.58
CA ASN A 23 5.56 33.22 5.33
C ASN A 23 4.59 32.91 4.18
N LYS A 24 3.82 33.92 3.75
CA LYS A 24 3.03 33.88 2.51
C LYS A 24 3.96 33.95 1.29
N ASN A 25 4.66 32.85 1.00
CA ASN A 25 5.35 32.65 -0.27
C ASN A 25 5.16 31.19 -0.70
N ALA A 26 3.90 30.83 -0.91
CA ALA A 26 3.51 29.60 -1.59
C ALA A 26 3.93 29.67 -3.06
N ARG A 27 5.22 29.44 -3.32
CA ARG A 27 5.67 29.01 -4.64
C ARG A 27 5.53 27.49 -4.63
N LEU A 28 4.33 27.06 -5.01
CA LEU A 28 4.00 25.69 -5.35
C LEU A 28 4.98 25.23 -6.43
N GLN A 29 6.09 24.62 -6.02
CA GLN A 29 6.77 23.70 -6.90
C GLN A 29 5.83 22.50 -7.02
N GLN A 30 5.09 22.54 -8.12
CA GLN A 30 4.29 21.48 -8.69
C GLN A 30 5.19 20.25 -8.86
N ILE A 31 5.37 19.47 -7.77
CA ILE A 31 5.62 18.05 -7.90
C ILE A 31 4.35 17.53 -8.55
N PRO A 32 4.41 16.89 -9.73
CA PRO A 32 3.20 16.40 -10.36
C PRO A 32 2.53 15.49 -9.34
N GLU A 33 1.32 15.87 -8.97
CA GLU A 33 0.34 15.04 -8.32
C GLU A 33 0.10 13.86 -9.27
N LYS A 34 1.00 12.87 -9.24
CA LYS A 34 0.68 11.55 -9.75
C LYS A 34 -0.42 11.09 -8.82
N VAL A 35 -1.64 11.26 -9.28
CA VAL A 35 -2.88 10.80 -8.65
C VAL A 35 -2.57 9.40 -8.13
N MET A 36 -2.39 9.31 -6.81
CA MET A 36 -2.14 8.05 -6.15
C MET A 36 -3.50 7.38 -6.10
N GLU A 37 -3.87 6.71 -7.20
CA GLU A 37 -5.00 5.81 -7.20
C GLU A 37 -4.79 4.88 -6.00
N THR A 38 -5.76 4.87 -5.08
CA THR A 38 -5.67 4.07 -3.87
C THR A 38 -5.96 2.61 -4.24
N THR A 39 -5.00 1.97 -4.91
CA THR A 39 -5.10 0.57 -5.31
C THR A 39 -4.83 -0.30 -4.08
N ILE A 40 -5.78 -1.16 -3.75
CA ILE A 40 -5.62 -2.10 -2.64
C ILE A 40 -4.57 -3.13 -3.04
N SER A 41 -3.51 -3.27 -2.24
CA SER A 41 -2.48 -4.28 -2.49
C SER A 41 -2.01 -4.93 -1.20
N LEU A 42 -1.64 -6.20 -1.29
CA LEU A 42 -1.06 -7.00 -0.21
C LEU A 42 0.24 -7.62 -0.70
N SER A 43 1.23 -7.74 0.18
CA SER A 43 2.52 -8.34 -0.16
C SER A 43 3.01 -9.24 0.95
N PHE A 44 3.53 -10.40 0.57
CA PHE A 44 3.97 -11.47 1.45
C PHE A 44 5.31 -12.02 0.95
N ALA A 45 6.23 -12.29 1.88
CA ALA A 45 7.49 -12.95 1.57
C ALA A 45 7.32 -14.47 1.66
N ALA A 46 7.77 -15.20 0.65
CA ALA A 46 7.84 -16.66 0.70
C ALA A 46 8.98 -17.09 1.62
N MET A 47 8.66 -17.90 2.62
CA MET A 47 9.61 -18.38 3.63
C MET A 47 9.92 -19.88 3.49
N THR A 48 9.19 -20.58 2.62
CA THR A 48 9.35 -22.01 2.36
C THR A 48 9.47 -22.24 0.86
N ASP A 49 10.38 -23.13 0.47
CA ASP A 49 10.49 -23.56 -0.92
C ASP A 49 9.34 -24.49 -1.30
N GLY A 50 8.83 -24.32 -2.52
CA GLY A 50 7.88 -25.26 -3.11
C GLY A 50 6.42 -25.06 -2.70
N GLN A 51 6.13 -24.11 -1.82
CA GLN A 51 4.74 -23.72 -1.50
C GLN A 51 4.10 -22.99 -2.69
N THR A 52 2.80 -23.14 -2.87
CA THR A 52 2.09 -22.40 -3.91
C THR A 52 1.73 -20.99 -3.43
N ALA A 53 1.47 -20.07 -4.36
CA ALA A 53 0.94 -18.75 -4.04
C ALA A 53 -0.40 -18.83 -3.30
N LEU A 54 -1.24 -19.82 -3.64
CA LEU A 54 -2.50 -20.06 -2.93
C LEU A 54 -2.27 -20.50 -1.47
N ASP A 55 -1.29 -21.37 -1.22
CA ASP A 55 -0.95 -21.82 0.15
C ASP A 55 -0.49 -20.63 0.98
N LEU A 56 0.45 -19.83 0.45
CA LEU A 56 0.94 -18.63 1.13
C LEU A 56 -0.20 -17.65 1.44
N LEU A 57 -1.11 -17.47 0.49
CA LEU A 57 -2.23 -16.55 0.66
C LEU A 57 -3.20 -17.04 1.75
N LYS A 58 -3.52 -18.35 1.78
CA LYS A 58 -4.39 -18.96 2.82
C LYS A 58 -3.79 -18.89 4.21
N GLU A 59 -2.46 -18.95 4.33
CA GLU A 59 -1.76 -18.77 5.61
C GLU A 59 -1.80 -17.31 6.09
N SER A 60 -1.91 -16.35 5.17
CA SER A 60 -1.72 -14.93 5.46
C SER A 60 -3.02 -14.12 5.50
N ALA A 61 -4.10 -14.63 4.91
CA ALA A 61 -5.35 -13.89 4.73
C ALA A 61 -6.57 -14.83 4.68
N GLN A 62 -7.76 -14.26 4.84
CA GLN A 62 -9.02 -14.95 4.51
C GLN A 62 -9.22 -14.90 2.99
N VAL A 63 -9.46 -16.06 2.37
CA VAL A 63 -9.49 -16.18 0.91
C VAL A 63 -10.75 -16.90 0.46
N GLU A 64 -11.40 -16.35 -0.56
CA GLU A 64 -12.39 -17.06 -1.36
C GLU A 64 -11.86 -17.21 -2.79
N TYR A 65 -12.17 -18.33 -3.43
CA TYR A 65 -11.63 -18.67 -4.73
C TYR A 65 -12.52 -19.65 -5.49
N GLN A 66 -12.30 -19.72 -6.80
CA GLN A 66 -12.92 -20.68 -7.71
C GLN A 66 -11.85 -21.56 -8.35
N GLU A 67 -12.12 -22.86 -8.46
CA GLU A 67 -11.24 -23.84 -9.07
C GLU A 67 -11.60 -24.03 -10.55
N PHE A 68 -10.61 -24.00 -11.42
CA PHE A 68 -10.72 -24.29 -12.85
C PHE A 68 -9.68 -25.32 -13.27
N ASP A 69 -9.84 -25.91 -14.46
CA ASP A 69 -8.90 -26.90 -15.01
C ASP A 69 -7.48 -26.33 -15.22
N PHE A 70 -7.34 -25.01 -15.31
CA PHE A 70 -6.08 -24.27 -15.47
C PHE A 70 -5.59 -23.61 -14.17
N GLY A 71 -6.15 -24.00 -13.03
CA GLY A 71 -5.77 -23.52 -11.71
C GLY A 71 -6.82 -22.67 -11.00
N VAL A 72 -6.44 -22.13 -9.85
CA VAL A 72 -7.34 -21.39 -8.97
C VAL A 72 -7.34 -19.89 -9.26
N MET A 73 -8.54 -19.31 -9.41
CA MET A 73 -8.78 -17.88 -9.44
C MET A 73 -9.24 -17.40 -8.07
N VAL A 74 -8.52 -16.44 -7.49
CA VAL A 74 -8.91 -15.80 -6.23
C VAL A 74 -10.01 -14.78 -6.49
N THR A 75 -11.12 -14.90 -5.76
CA THR A 75 -12.30 -14.03 -5.92
C THR A 75 -12.47 -13.07 -4.75
N SER A 76 -11.83 -13.30 -3.60
CA SER A 76 -11.85 -12.38 -2.47
C SER A 76 -10.63 -12.55 -1.58
N ILE A 77 -10.11 -11.44 -1.04
CA ILE A 77 -9.06 -11.42 -0.02
C ILE A 77 -9.49 -10.51 1.13
N ASN A 78 -9.53 -11.03 2.35
CA ASN A 78 -9.94 -10.31 3.57
C ASN A 78 -11.30 -9.59 3.43
N GLY A 79 -12.25 -10.20 2.73
CA GLY A 79 -13.60 -9.68 2.52
C GLY A 79 -13.72 -8.66 1.37
N VAL A 80 -12.63 -8.35 0.66
CA VAL A 80 -12.66 -7.53 -0.55
C VAL A 80 -12.82 -8.45 -1.76
N ALA A 81 -14.06 -8.56 -2.22
CA ALA A 81 -14.42 -9.38 -3.37
C ALA A 81 -14.10 -8.68 -4.69
N ALA A 82 -13.63 -9.44 -5.68
CA ALA A 82 -13.61 -9.04 -7.08
C ALA A 82 -15.04 -8.73 -7.56
N ASP A 83 -15.17 -7.76 -8.46
CA ASP A 83 -16.45 -7.34 -9.03
C ASP A 83 -16.37 -7.24 -10.56
N GLU A 84 -17.41 -6.72 -11.21
CA GLU A 84 -17.47 -6.61 -12.68
C GLU A 84 -16.38 -5.71 -13.28
N LYS A 85 -15.75 -4.87 -12.45
CA LYS A 85 -14.74 -3.90 -12.87
C LYS A 85 -13.38 -4.22 -12.29
N HIS A 86 -13.25 -5.17 -11.37
CA HIS A 86 -11.98 -5.42 -10.69
C HIS A 86 -11.69 -6.90 -10.52
N TYR A 87 -10.40 -7.23 -10.52
CA TYR A 87 -9.91 -8.56 -10.22
C TYR A 87 -8.70 -8.50 -9.30
N TRP A 88 -8.35 -9.65 -8.70
CA TRP A 88 -7.14 -9.83 -7.92
C TRP A 88 -6.01 -10.34 -8.82
N GLY A 89 -5.09 -9.45 -9.18
CA GLY A 89 -3.87 -9.78 -9.93
C GLY A 89 -2.79 -10.35 -9.01
N LEU A 90 -2.20 -11.48 -9.41
CA LEU A 90 -1.09 -12.13 -8.72
C LEU A 90 0.24 -11.76 -9.38
N TYR A 91 1.20 -11.35 -8.56
CA TYR A 91 2.57 -11.02 -8.97
C TYR A 91 3.58 -11.76 -8.11
N VAL A 92 4.68 -12.17 -8.73
CA VAL A 92 5.85 -12.74 -8.05
C VAL A 92 7.06 -11.94 -8.48
N ASN A 93 7.78 -11.36 -7.51
CA ASN A 93 8.94 -10.50 -7.75
C ASN A 93 8.65 -9.36 -8.75
N ASP A 94 7.49 -8.71 -8.57
CA ASP A 94 6.97 -7.62 -9.42
C ASP A 94 6.61 -8.02 -10.87
N GLU A 95 6.69 -9.30 -11.23
CA GLU A 95 6.22 -9.83 -12.51
C GLU A 95 4.83 -10.46 -12.37
N TYR A 96 3.95 -10.22 -13.34
CA TYR A 96 2.61 -10.81 -13.37
C TYR A 96 2.71 -12.34 -13.51
N ALA A 97 1.99 -13.08 -12.67
CA ALA A 97 2.04 -14.54 -12.70
C ALA A 97 1.40 -15.10 -13.99
N THR A 98 2.08 -16.05 -14.62
CA THR A 98 1.62 -16.67 -15.87
C THR A 98 0.73 -17.89 -15.66
N ALA A 99 0.50 -18.30 -14.41
CA ALA A 99 -0.30 -19.46 -14.02
C ALA A 99 -1.24 -19.09 -12.85
N GLY A 100 -2.24 -19.93 -12.59
CA GLY A 100 -3.15 -19.74 -11.46
C GLY A 100 -2.43 -19.80 -10.11
N ALA A 101 -3.08 -19.32 -9.04
CA ALA A 101 -2.46 -19.23 -7.73
C ALA A 101 -2.04 -20.61 -7.15
N SER A 102 -2.78 -21.67 -7.50
CA SER A 102 -2.48 -23.06 -7.11
C SER A 102 -1.33 -23.69 -7.89
N GLU A 103 -0.91 -23.09 -9.01
CA GLU A 103 0.15 -23.61 -9.88
C GLU A 103 1.42 -22.75 -9.85
N THR A 104 1.31 -21.53 -9.30
CA THR A 104 2.44 -20.63 -9.08
C THR A 104 3.24 -21.10 -7.87
N VAL A 105 4.34 -21.81 -8.11
CA VAL A 105 5.24 -22.32 -7.07
C VAL A 105 6.28 -21.25 -6.70
N LEU A 106 6.37 -20.94 -5.41
CA LEU A 106 7.28 -19.94 -4.87
C LEU A 106 8.57 -20.57 -4.34
N LYS A 107 9.64 -19.77 -4.36
CA LYS A 107 10.91 -20.06 -3.69
C LYS A 107 11.10 -19.14 -2.51
N THR A 108 11.85 -19.59 -1.51
CA THR A 108 12.23 -18.79 -0.36
C THR A 108 12.92 -17.50 -0.82
N GLY A 109 12.44 -16.37 -0.32
CA GLY A 109 12.90 -15.03 -0.71
C GLY A 109 12.11 -14.39 -1.84
N ASP A 110 11.24 -15.12 -2.53
CA ASP A 110 10.31 -14.52 -3.48
C ASP A 110 9.32 -13.59 -2.76
N THR A 111 8.93 -12.51 -3.42
CA THR A 111 7.88 -11.61 -2.96
C THR A 111 6.61 -11.86 -3.75
N MET A 112 5.59 -12.40 -3.09
CA MET A 112 4.25 -12.50 -3.63
C MET A 112 3.50 -11.20 -3.39
N LYS A 113 2.80 -10.69 -4.40
CA LYS A 113 1.96 -9.49 -4.30
C LYS A 113 0.61 -9.72 -4.95
N TRP A 114 -0.43 -9.25 -4.27
CA TRP A 114 -1.81 -9.23 -4.76
C TRP A 114 -2.24 -7.79 -4.93
N ILE A 115 -2.81 -7.46 -6.09
CA ILE A 115 -3.27 -6.12 -6.43
C ILE A 115 -4.74 -6.21 -6.85
N TYR A 116 -5.59 -5.35 -6.29
CA TYR A 116 -6.98 -5.20 -6.71
C TYR A 116 -7.02 -4.25 -7.89
N GLU A 117 -6.97 -4.80 -9.10
CA GLU A 117 -6.81 -4.06 -10.34
C GLU A 117 -8.15 -3.79 -11.00
N GLU A 118 -8.29 -2.62 -11.62
CA GLU A 118 -9.42 -2.33 -12.49
C GLU A 118 -9.22 -3.03 -13.85
N ILE A 119 -10.27 -3.66 -14.36
CA ILE A 119 -10.36 -4.17 -15.72
C ILE A 119 -10.37 -2.97 -16.64
N SER A 120 -9.21 -2.62 -17.19
CA SER A 120 -9.10 -1.53 -18.16
C SER A 120 -9.42 -2.05 -19.57
N ASP A 121 -10.49 -1.52 -20.16
CA ASP A 121 -10.89 -1.72 -21.55
C ASP A 121 -9.98 -0.96 -22.56
N SER A 122 -8.91 -0.32 -22.10
CA SER A 122 -8.02 0.43 -23.00
C SER A 122 -7.11 -0.53 -23.77
N PRO A 123 -7.21 -0.60 -25.12
CA PRO A 123 -6.19 -1.28 -25.89
C PRO A 123 -4.85 -0.62 -25.61
N VAL A 124 -3.83 -1.44 -25.31
CA VAL A 124 -2.44 -0.98 -25.24
C VAL A 124 -2.16 -0.22 -26.55
N GLN A 125 -2.00 1.10 -26.46
CA GLN A 125 -1.68 1.96 -27.60
C GLN A 125 -0.24 1.77 -28.05
#